data_AF-A0A7C3R3R4-F1
#
_entry.id   AF-A0A7C3R3R4-F1
#
_cell.length_a   1.000
_cell.length_b   1.000
_cell.length_c   1.000
_cell.angle_alpha   90.00
_cell.angle_beta   90.00
_cell.angle_gamma   90.00
#
_symmetry.space_group_name_H-M   'P 1'
#
loop_
_entity.id
_entity.type
_entity.pdbx_description
1 polymer ?
#
loop_
_entity_poly.entity_id
_entity_poly.type
_entity_poly.pdbx_seq_one_letter_code
_entity_poly.pdbx_strand_id
1 'polypeptide(L)'
;YIQEAMKQMEHEQFKKELVSLVKTADIGIEDVLLNEEDIPKNIIEEMPLPPELKKQFLESDGLKHLSLLTHHKKYDENNREVGMTVFELDEEESKGTQKFFKMSAPILNTLREGKVLIIDELDASLHPMLTKHLIKLFHDKRVNKHNAQLIFATHDTNLLHPSMFRRDQIWLTEKDDFGSTELYSLAQFKNVRKDEDFEKKYIQGKYGAVPYLKDFEIESL
;
A
#
# COMPACT_ATOMS: atom_id res chain seq x y z
N TYR A 1 7.33 5.67 -6.89
CA TYR A 1 5.86 5.73 -6.71
C TYR A 1 5.38 7.08 -6.21
N ILE A 2 5.95 7.65 -5.12
CA ILE A 2 5.56 8.99 -4.64
C ILE A 2 5.73 10.07 -5.70
N GLN A 3 6.89 10.15 -6.36
CA GLN A 3 7.10 11.15 -7.41
C GLN A 3 6.10 11.01 -8.58
N GLU A 4 5.74 9.79 -8.94
CA GLU A 4 4.70 9.54 -9.94
C GLU A 4 3.32 9.97 -9.41
N ALA A 5 3.01 9.70 -8.14
CA ALA A 5 1.79 10.17 -7.48
C ALA A 5 1.71 11.70 -7.49
N MET A 6 2.80 12.38 -7.12
CA MET A 6 2.89 13.84 -7.09
C MET A 6 2.71 14.44 -8.48
N LYS A 7 3.35 13.86 -9.50
CA LYS A 7 3.16 14.27 -10.89
C LYS A 7 1.71 14.09 -11.35
N GLN A 8 1.07 12.99 -10.97
CA GLN A 8 -0.33 12.75 -11.32
C GLN A 8 -1.32 13.61 -10.50
N MET A 9 -0.91 14.14 -9.35
CA MET A 9 -1.72 15.09 -8.57
C MET A 9 -1.91 16.45 -9.26
N GLU A 10 -1.13 16.78 -10.29
CA GLU A 10 -1.39 17.92 -11.19
C GLU A 10 -2.71 17.74 -11.97
N HIS A 11 -3.15 16.49 -12.18
CA HIS A 11 -4.43 16.20 -12.81
C HIS A 11 -5.57 16.22 -11.78
N GLU A 12 -6.42 17.25 -11.87
CA GLU A 12 -7.55 17.50 -10.96
C GLU A 12 -8.44 16.26 -10.73
N GLN A 13 -8.70 15.47 -11.76
CA GLN A 13 -9.50 14.25 -11.65
C GLN A 13 -8.79 13.16 -10.83
N PHE A 14 -7.50 12.95 -11.07
CA PHE A 14 -6.71 11.97 -10.32
C PHE A 14 -6.57 12.37 -8.86
N LYS A 15 -6.32 13.66 -8.59
CA LYS A 15 -6.28 14.20 -7.23
C LYS A 15 -7.57 13.93 -6.47
N LYS A 16 -8.73 14.19 -7.08
CA LYS A 16 -10.04 13.91 -6.46
C LYS A 16 -10.24 12.43 -6.13
N GLU A 17 -9.86 11.54 -7.03
CA GLU A 17 -9.94 10.09 -6.82
C GLU A 17 -8.99 9.63 -5.69
N LEU A 18 -7.77 10.15 -5.67
CA LEU A 18 -6.77 9.87 -4.65
C LEU A 18 -7.21 10.32 -3.27
N VAL A 19 -7.67 11.58 -3.14
CA VAL A 19 -8.20 12.11 -1.88
C VAL A 19 -9.44 11.32 -1.44
N SER A 20 -10.33 10.95 -2.36
CA SER A 20 -11.50 10.13 -2.04
C SER A 20 -11.11 8.75 -1.51
N LEU A 21 -10.09 8.10 -2.10
CA LEU A 21 -9.60 6.80 -1.64
C LEU A 21 -8.96 6.91 -0.25
N VAL A 22 -8.15 7.95 -0.04
CA VAL A 22 -7.48 8.23 1.24
C VAL A 22 -8.50 8.51 2.35
N LYS A 23 -9.54 9.31 2.09
CA LYS A 23 -10.64 9.53 3.04
C LYS A 23 -11.38 8.25 3.41
N THR A 24 -11.56 7.35 2.44
CA THR A 24 -12.28 6.08 2.67
C THR A 24 -11.51 5.12 3.59
N ALA A 25 -10.21 5.34 3.76
CA ALA A 25 -9.38 4.57 4.67
C ALA A 25 -9.59 4.89 6.16
N ASP A 26 -10.38 5.93 6.49
CA ASP A 26 -10.65 6.35 7.86
C ASP A 26 -9.37 6.62 8.70
N ILE A 27 -8.37 7.23 8.05
CA ILE A 27 -7.08 7.56 8.67
C ILE A 27 -6.99 9.03 9.11
N GLY A 28 -8.13 9.71 9.26
CA GLY A 28 -8.22 11.11 9.74
C GLY A 28 -7.92 12.19 8.70
N ILE A 29 -7.46 11.81 7.50
CA ILE A 29 -7.11 12.75 6.42
C ILE A 29 -8.37 13.25 5.70
N GLU A 30 -8.51 14.57 5.63
CA GLU A 30 -9.58 15.28 4.92
C GLU A 30 -9.14 15.88 3.58
N ASP A 31 -7.85 16.09 3.35
CA ASP A 31 -7.35 16.51 2.04
C ASP A 31 -5.85 16.21 1.93
N VAL A 32 -5.34 16.17 0.70
CA VAL A 32 -3.90 16.08 0.42
C VAL A 32 -3.51 17.13 -0.61
N LEU A 33 -2.57 17.99 -0.24
CA LEU A 33 -2.04 19.06 -1.07
C LEU A 33 -0.56 18.82 -1.39
N LEU A 34 -0.17 19.22 -2.59
CA LEU A 34 1.22 19.29 -2.99
C LEU A 34 1.78 20.65 -2.54
N ASN A 35 2.89 20.63 -1.81
CA ASN A 35 3.62 21.83 -1.45
C ASN A 35 4.92 21.89 -2.25
N GLU A 36 5.19 23.04 -2.85
CA GLU A 36 6.43 23.32 -3.57
C GLU A 36 7.13 24.50 -2.89
N GLU A 37 8.31 24.25 -2.34
CA GLU A 37 9.12 25.27 -1.69
C GLU A 37 10.51 25.35 -2.33
N ASP A 38 11.01 26.57 -2.53
CA ASP A 38 12.37 26.77 -3.03
C ASP A 38 13.38 26.41 -1.93
N ILE A 39 14.33 25.53 -2.25
CA ILE A 39 15.41 25.18 -1.33
C ILE A 39 16.41 26.35 -1.30
N PRO A 40 16.66 26.94 -0.12
CA PRO A 40 17.65 27.99 0.02
C PRO A 40 19.03 27.59 -0.49
N LYS A 41 19.72 28.51 -1.19
CA LYS A 41 21.02 28.24 -1.83
C LYS A 41 22.08 27.70 -0.86
N ASN A 42 22.08 28.15 0.39
CA ASN A 42 22.98 27.66 1.43
C ASN A 42 22.79 26.17 1.73
N ILE A 43 21.56 25.65 1.64
CA ILE A 43 21.30 24.21 1.82
C ILE A 43 21.82 23.44 0.60
N ILE A 44 21.61 23.95 -0.62
CA ILE A 44 22.10 23.33 -1.87
C ILE A 44 23.63 23.18 -1.85
N GLU A 45 24.33 24.18 -1.30
CA GLU A 45 25.80 24.15 -1.15
C GLU A 45 26.27 23.04 -0.20
N GLU A 46 25.51 22.72 0.84
CA GLU A 46 25.83 21.69 1.84
C GLU A 46 25.43 20.26 1.41
N MET A 47 24.54 20.10 0.41
CA MET A 47 24.08 18.79 -0.05
C MET A 47 25.23 17.92 -0.62
N PRO A 48 25.18 16.58 -0.49
CA PRO A 48 26.20 15.68 -1.04
C PRO A 48 25.99 15.44 -2.56
N LEU A 49 26.03 16.51 -3.34
CA LEU A 49 25.86 16.50 -4.80
C LEU A 49 27.20 16.74 -5.54
N PRO A 50 27.39 16.17 -6.75
CA PRO A 50 28.51 16.51 -7.62
C PRO A 50 28.65 18.03 -7.87
N PRO A 51 29.88 18.57 -7.95
CA PRO A 51 30.11 20.01 -8.11
C PRO A 51 29.43 20.62 -9.35
N GLU A 52 29.36 19.88 -10.45
CA GLU A 52 28.71 20.30 -11.69
C GLU A 52 27.20 20.49 -11.51
N LEU A 53 26.54 19.58 -10.79
CA LEU A 53 25.11 19.66 -10.48
C LEU A 53 24.81 20.80 -9.50
N LYS A 54 25.65 20.99 -8.47
CA LYS A 54 25.51 22.13 -7.56
C LYS A 54 25.56 23.46 -8.31
N LYS A 55 26.56 23.63 -9.17
CA LYS A 55 26.72 24.84 -9.97
C LYS A 55 25.51 25.06 -10.87
N GLN A 56 25.01 24.00 -11.51
CA GLN A 56 23.81 24.06 -12.33
C GLN A 56 22.59 24.53 -11.54
N PHE A 57 22.31 23.97 -10.36
CA PHE A 57 21.17 24.38 -9.52
C PHE A 57 21.31 25.78 -8.91
N LEU A 58 22.53 26.23 -8.62
CA LEU A 58 22.79 27.57 -8.09
C LEU A 58 22.67 28.68 -9.16
N GLU A 59 22.94 28.33 -10.43
CA GLU A 59 22.88 29.20 -11.61
C GLU A 59 21.53 29.16 -12.34
N SER A 60 20.72 28.09 -12.18
CA SER A 60 19.37 27.95 -12.73
C SER A 60 18.26 28.43 -11.76
N ASP A 61 17.01 28.04 -12.03
CA ASP A 61 15.79 28.36 -11.25
C ASP A 61 15.74 27.73 -9.83
N GLY A 62 16.90 27.41 -9.25
CA GLY A 62 17.03 26.76 -7.95
C GLY A 62 16.72 25.26 -7.95
N LEU A 63 16.64 24.70 -6.73
CA LEU A 63 16.15 23.35 -6.48
C LEU A 63 14.86 23.47 -5.67
N LYS A 64 13.79 22.81 -6.10
CA LYS A 64 12.52 22.81 -5.36
C LYS A 64 12.43 21.58 -4.48
N HIS A 65 12.00 21.78 -3.24
CA HIS A 65 11.51 20.74 -2.36
C HIS A 65 10.02 20.53 -2.62
N LEU A 66 9.66 19.27 -2.81
CA LEU A 66 8.30 18.84 -3.07
C LEU A 66 7.89 17.98 -1.89
N SER A 67 6.89 18.43 -1.13
CA SER A 67 6.32 17.67 -0.01
C SER A 67 4.80 17.53 -0.15
N LEU A 68 4.25 16.57 0.57
CA LEU A 68 2.81 16.31 0.62
C LEU A 68 2.28 16.72 1.97
N LEU A 69 1.27 17.59 1.96
CA LEU A 69 0.61 18.10 3.14
C LEU A 69 -0.75 17.44 3.28
N THR A 70 -0.98 16.82 4.43
CA THR A 70 -2.28 16.22 4.79
C THR A 70 -3.05 17.17 5.68
N HIS A 71 -4.34 17.32 5.42
CA HIS A 71 -5.24 18.15 6.23
C HIS A 71 -6.06 17.30 7.18
N HIS A 72 -6.10 17.69 8.46
CA HIS A 72 -6.83 17.00 9.52
C HIS A 72 -7.73 17.95 10.28
N LYS A 73 -8.86 17.45 10.78
CA LYS A 73 -9.75 18.23 11.64
C LYS A 73 -9.06 18.53 12.97
N LYS A 74 -9.13 19.79 13.37
CA LYS A 74 -8.65 20.28 14.67
C LYS A 74 -9.83 20.43 15.62
N TYR A 75 -9.69 19.90 16.83
CA TYR A 75 -10.72 19.95 17.87
C TYR A 75 -10.25 20.76 19.08
N ASP A 76 -11.18 21.44 19.76
CA ASP A 76 -10.93 22.06 21.06
C ASP A 76 -11.00 21.05 22.22
N GLU A 77 -10.75 21.50 23.44
CA GLU A 77 -10.82 20.68 24.66
C GLU A 77 -12.21 20.04 24.91
N ASN A 78 -13.26 20.55 24.26
CA ASN A 78 -14.63 20.04 24.34
C ASN A 78 -15.00 19.16 23.13
N ASN A 79 -14.01 18.72 22.34
CA ASN A 79 -14.20 17.93 21.11
C ASN A 79 -15.05 18.61 20.04
N ARG A 80 -15.09 19.94 20.01
CA ARG A 80 -15.75 20.70 18.92
C ARG A 80 -14.74 20.99 17.83
N GLU A 81 -15.13 20.78 16.57
CA GLU A 81 -14.30 21.12 15.42
C GLU A 81 -14.10 22.65 15.39
N VAL A 82 -12.84 23.09 15.42
CA VAL A 82 -12.45 24.51 15.44
C VAL A 82 -11.62 24.92 14.23
N GLY A 83 -11.29 23.99 13.34
CA GLY A 83 -10.60 24.26 12.09
C GLY A 83 -9.85 23.06 11.55
N MET A 84 -8.85 23.33 10.72
CA MET A 84 -7.95 22.33 10.15
C MET A 84 -6.53 22.53 10.66
N THR A 85 -5.78 21.44 10.77
CA THR A 85 -4.33 21.44 10.95
C THR A 85 -3.68 20.68 9.80
N VAL A 86 -2.42 20.99 9.53
CA VAL A 86 -1.65 20.38 8.45
C VAL A 86 -0.53 19.55 9.05
N PHE A 87 -0.26 18.39 8.46
CA PHE A 87 0.88 17.56 8.75
C PHE A 87 1.63 17.21 7.47
N GLU A 88 2.95 17.20 7.53
CA GLU A 88 3.78 16.69 6.44
C GLU A 88 3.74 15.16 6.40
N LEU A 89 3.33 14.61 5.25
CA LEU A 89 3.07 13.17 5.10
C LEU A 89 4.32 12.33 5.40
N ASP A 90 5.49 12.71 4.93
CA ASP A 90 6.67 11.85 5.10
C ASP A 90 7.30 11.97 6.50
N GLU A 91 7.08 13.09 7.19
CA GLU A 91 7.72 13.38 8.48
C GLU A 91 6.81 13.13 9.69
N GLU A 92 5.54 13.52 9.60
CA GLU A 92 4.64 13.60 10.77
C GLU A 92 3.55 12.52 10.77
N GLU A 93 3.23 11.94 9.60
CA GLU A 93 2.22 10.88 9.51
C GLU A 93 2.75 9.50 9.90
N SER A 94 1.83 8.63 10.34
CA SER A 94 2.19 7.26 10.70
C SER A 94 2.72 6.48 9.49
N LYS A 95 3.61 5.50 9.72
CA LYS A 95 4.11 4.62 8.64
C LYS A 95 2.98 3.92 7.86
N GLY A 96 1.88 3.58 8.54
CA GLY A 96 0.70 2.98 7.92
C GLY A 96 -0.01 3.95 6.98
N THR A 97 -0.24 5.19 7.42
CA THR A 97 -0.79 6.28 6.59
C THR A 97 0.07 6.55 5.37
N GLN A 98 1.38 6.71 5.59
CA GLN A 98 2.35 6.92 4.51
C GLN A 98 2.30 5.78 3.50
N LYS A 99 2.35 4.53 3.94
CA LYS A 99 2.27 3.38 3.04
C LYS A 99 0.95 3.35 2.29
N PHE A 100 -0.18 3.56 2.96
CA PHE A 100 -1.50 3.56 2.32
C PHE A 100 -1.58 4.61 1.21
N PHE A 101 -1.12 5.84 1.47
CA PHE A 101 -1.06 6.89 0.46
C PHE A 101 -0.16 6.49 -0.71
N LYS A 102 1.05 6.02 -0.42
CA LYS A 102 2.05 5.58 -1.40
C LYS A 102 1.54 4.45 -2.30
N MET A 103 0.68 3.57 -1.77
CA MET A 103 0.04 2.48 -2.51
C MET A 103 -1.21 2.93 -3.27
N SER A 104 -1.93 3.95 -2.80
CA SER A 104 -3.16 4.43 -3.40
C SER A 104 -2.94 4.94 -4.84
N ALA A 105 -1.83 5.65 -5.07
CA ALA A 105 -1.49 6.16 -6.40
C ALA A 105 -1.27 5.08 -7.48
N PRO A 106 -0.36 4.10 -7.30
CA PRO A 106 -0.20 3.03 -8.29
C PRO A 106 -1.46 2.19 -8.46
N ILE A 107 -2.25 1.97 -7.41
CA ILE A 107 -3.54 1.27 -7.50
C ILE A 107 -4.53 2.02 -8.39
N LEU A 108 -4.72 3.32 -8.15
CA LEU A 108 -5.61 4.16 -8.96
C LEU A 108 -5.14 4.22 -10.41
N ASN A 109 -3.85 4.45 -10.65
CA ASN A 109 -3.30 4.46 -12.00
C ASN A 109 -3.56 3.13 -12.73
N THR A 110 -3.37 2.02 -12.03
CA THR A 110 -3.61 0.67 -12.58
C THR A 110 -5.08 0.46 -12.95
N LEU A 111 -6.01 0.86 -12.08
CA LEU A 111 -7.46 0.78 -12.34
C LEU A 111 -7.90 1.67 -13.52
N ARG A 112 -7.31 2.86 -13.66
CA ARG A 112 -7.60 3.80 -14.74
C ARG A 112 -7.12 3.31 -16.09
N GLU A 113 -5.95 2.68 -16.13
CA GLU A 113 -5.29 2.29 -17.38
C GLU A 113 -5.49 0.81 -17.75
N GLY A 114 -6.15 0.01 -16.89
CA GLY A 114 -6.37 -1.41 -17.14
C GLY A 114 -5.08 -2.24 -17.06
N LYS A 115 -4.11 -1.80 -16.24
CA LYS A 115 -2.78 -2.43 -16.13
C LYS A 115 -2.80 -3.65 -15.21
N VAL A 116 -1.68 -4.36 -15.18
CA VAL A 116 -1.36 -5.37 -14.17
C VAL A 116 -0.43 -4.73 -13.13
N LEU A 117 -0.83 -4.79 -11.86
CA LEU A 117 -0.01 -4.36 -10.73
C LEU A 117 0.42 -5.57 -9.93
N ILE A 118 1.73 -5.70 -9.74
CA ILE A 118 2.34 -6.78 -8.95
C ILE A 118 2.92 -6.16 -7.68
N ILE A 119 2.50 -6.63 -6.51
CA ILE A 119 2.94 -6.10 -5.22
C ILE A 119 3.38 -7.24 -4.32
N ASP A 120 4.61 -7.18 -3.86
CA ASP A 120 5.07 -8.05 -2.79
C ASP A 120 4.62 -7.49 -1.43
N GLU A 121 4.25 -8.39 -0.51
CA GLU A 121 3.77 -8.07 0.85
C GLU A 121 2.78 -6.89 0.90
N LEU A 122 1.63 -7.04 0.22
CA LEU A 122 0.60 -6.00 0.16
C LEU A 122 0.14 -5.56 1.56
N ASP A 123 0.03 -6.50 2.49
CA ASP A 123 -0.43 -6.31 3.86
C ASP A 123 0.60 -5.70 4.80
N ALA A 124 1.90 -5.69 4.45
CA ALA A 124 2.92 -5.24 5.39
C ALA A 124 2.64 -3.82 5.89
N SER A 125 2.60 -3.59 7.20
CA SER A 125 2.29 -2.27 7.80
C SER A 125 0.92 -1.66 7.45
N LEU A 126 0.00 -2.40 6.83
CA LEU A 126 -1.39 -1.98 6.62
C LEU A 126 -2.33 -2.77 7.54
N HIS A 127 -3.35 -2.10 8.05
CA HIS A 127 -4.40 -2.79 8.78
C HIS A 127 -5.15 -3.74 7.82
N PRO A 128 -5.51 -4.98 8.21
CA PRO A 128 -6.17 -5.96 7.34
C PRO A 128 -7.41 -5.45 6.61
N MET A 129 -8.19 -4.56 7.26
CA MET A 129 -9.37 -3.94 6.62
C MET A 129 -9.00 -3.02 5.45
N LEU A 130 -7.88 -2.31 5.53
CA LEU A 130 -7.38 -1.46 4.44
C LEU A 130 -6.93 -2.31 3.26
N THR A 131 -6.20 -3.39 3.53
CA THR A 131 -5.79 -4.36 2.50
C THR A 131 -7.01 -4.95 1.79
N LYS A 132 -8.03 -5.38 2.56
CA LYS A 132 -9.31 -5.86 2.00
C LYS A 132 -10.02 -4.79 1.18
N HIS A 133 -10.00 -3.54 1.61
CA HIS A 133 -10.61 -2.44 0.87
C HIS A 133 -9.92 -2.24 -0.49
N LEU A 134 -8.58 -2.18 -0.53
CA LEU A 134 -7.80 -2.04 -1.76
C LEU A 134 -8.07 -3.19 -2.74
N ILE A 135 -8.09 -4.44 -2.27
CA ILE A 135 -8.42 -5.62 -3.08
C ILE A 135 -9.83 -5.51 -3.68
N LYS A 136 -10.81 -5.05 -2.90
CA LYS A 136 -12.20 -4.89 -3.36
C LYS A 136 -12.34 -3.90 -4.52
N LEU A 137 -11.45 -2.90 -4.64
CA LEU A 137 -11.45 -1.98 -5.78
C LEU A 137 -11.25 -2.71 -7.11
N PHE A 138 -10.40 -3.75 -7.14
CA PHE A 138 -10.16 -4.57 -8.32
C PHE A 138 -11.32 -5.52 -8.65
N HIS A 139 -12.10 -5.92 -7.64
CA HIS A 139 -13.27 -6.78 -7.83
C HIS A 139 -14.54 -6.02 -8.22
N ASP A 140 -14.65 -4.73 -7.88
CA ASP A 140 -15.84 -3.92 -8.18
C ASP A 140 -15.82 -3.41 -9.63
N LYS A 141 -16.72 -3.93 -10.47
CA LYS A 141 -16.87 -3.54 -11.88
C LYS A 141 -17.25 -2.07 -12.09
N ARG A 142 -17.76 -1.38 -11.07
CA ARG A 142 -18.07 0.06 -11.12
C ARG A 142 -16.80 0.89 -11.01
N VAL A 143 -15.79 0.36 -10.32
CA VAL A 143 -14.48 0.98 -10.09
C VAL A 143 -13.49 0.49 -11.15
N ASN A 144 -13.29 -0.82 -11.26
CA ASN A 144 -12.40 -1.47 -12.21
C ASN A 144 -13.05 -1.61 -13.61
N LYS A 145 -13.22 -0.47 -14.30
CA LYS A 145 -13.88 -0.41 -15.62
C LYS A 145 -13.01 -0.95 -16.76
N HIS A 146 -11.69 -1.01 -16.56
CA HIS A 146 -10.72 -1.37 -17.59
C HIS A 146 -10.10 -2.75 -17.39
N ASN A 147 -10.71 -3.60 -16.54
CA ASN A 147 -10.25 -4.97 -16.26
C ASN A 147 -8.79 -5.03 -15.78
N ALA A 148 -8.39 -4.07 -14.97
CA ALA A 148 -7.08 -4.05 -14.33
C ALA A 148 -6.91 -5.25 -13.41
N GLN A 149 -5.67 -5.71 -13.24
CA GLN A 149 -5.35 -6.90 -12.45
C GLN A 149 -4.40 -6.55 -11.31
N LEU A 150 -4.67 -7.14 -10.14
CA LEU A 150 -3.80 -7.10 -8.98
C LEU A 150 -3.28 -8.51 -8.72
N ILE A 151 -1.96 -8.67 -8.72
CA ILE A 151 -1.26 -9.88 -8.30
C ILE A 151 -0.44 -9.49 -7.08
N PHE A 152 -0.57 -10.22 -5.97
CA PHE A 152 0.16 -9.87 -4.76
C PHE A 152 0.50 -11.08 -3.92
N ALA A 153 1.59 -10.96 -3.16
CA ALA A 153 1.93 -11.88 -2.08
C ALA A 153 1.50 -11.30 -0.73
N THR A 154 1.19 -12.18 0.22
CA THR A 154 0.71 -11.79 1.55
C THR A 154 0.97 -12.87 2.58
N HIS A 155 1.15 -12.46 3.83
CA HIS A 155 1.15 -13.36 4.99
C HIS A 155 -0.17 -13.30 5.79
N ASP A 156 -1.08 -12.38 5.45
CA ASP A 156 -2.34 -12.19 6.16
C ASP A 156 -3.37 -13.27 5.79
N THR A 157 -3.51 -14.25 6.68
CA THR A 157 -4.48 -15.35 6.53
C THR A 157 -5.93 -14.87 6.52
N ASN A 158 -6.23 -13.68 7.08
CA ASN A 158 -7.59 -13.13 7.09
C ASN A 158 -8.11 -12.81 5.68
N LEU A 159 -7.23 -12.81 4.68
CA LEU A 159 -7.58 -12.66 3.26
C LEU A 159 -8.04 -13.98 2.62
N LEU A 160 -7.70 -15.14 3.21
CA LEU A 160 -8.09 -16.47 2.74
C LEU A 160 -9.57 -16.74 3.07
N HIS A 161 -10.47 -16.06 2.37
CA HIS A 161 -11.90 -16.19 2.57
C HIS A 161 -12.67 -16.32 1.24
N PRO A 162 -13.68 -17.19 1.13
CA PRO A 162 -14.45 -17.37 -0.10
C PRO A 162 -15.19 -16.12 -0.60
N SER A 163 -15.52 -15.19 0.30
CA SER A 163 -16.12 -13.89 -0.06
C SER A 163 -15.11 -12.90 -0.67
N MET A 164 -13.81 -13.14 -0.47
CA MET A 164 -12.74 -12.31 -1.03
C MET A 164 -12.23 -12.91 -2.34
N PHE A 165 -11.97 -14.21 -2.38
CA PHE A 165 -11.34 -14.86 -3.52
C PHE A 165 -12.01 -16.19 -3.89
N ARG A 166 -12.05 -16.47 -5.18
CA ARG A 166 -12.31 -17.83 -5.68
C ARG A 166 -11.07 -18.69 -5.50
N ARG A 167 -11.26 -20.01 -5.46
CA ARG A 167 -10.16 -21.00 -5.31
C ARG A 167 -9.08 -20.87 -6.38
N ASP A 168 -9.43 -20.50 -7.61
CA ASP A 168 -8.50 -20.31 -8.73
C ASP A 168 -7.69 -19.00 -8.64
N GLN A 169 -8.09 -18.09 -7.75
CA GLN A 169 -7.37 -16.84 -7.47
C GLN A 169 -6.41 -16.97 -6.28
N ILE A 170 -6.44 -18.11 -5.57
CA ILE A 170 -5.57 -18.38 -4.43
C ILE A 170 -4.48 -19.34 -4.87
N TRP A 171 -3.24 -18.94 -4.65
CA TRP A 171 -2.05 -19.72 -4.90
C TRP A 171 -1.22 -19.79 -3.61
N LEU A 172 -0.71 -20.99 -3.34
CA LEU A 172 0.02 -21.33 -2.13
C LEU A 172 1.45 -21.70 -2.52
N THR A 173 2.40 -21.30 -1.68
CA THR A 173 3.82 -21.63 -1.83
C THR A 173 4.26 -22.52 -0.69
N GLU A 174 4.88 -23.65 -1.01
CA GLU A 174 5.41 -24.59 -0.02
C GLU A 174 6.86 -24.91 -0.33
N LYS A 175 7.69 -24.95 0.71
CA LYS A 175 9.11 -25.25 0.58
C LYS A 175 9.35 -26.71 0.97
N ASP A 176 10.04 -27.45 0.12
CA ASP A 176 10.44 -28.82 0.42
C ASP A 176 11.65 -28.88 1.34
N ASP A 177 12.00 -30.08 1.79
CA ASP A 177 13.13 -30.35 2.69
C ASP A 177 14.50 -29.97 2.07
N PHE A 178 14.58 -29.81 0.74
CA PHE A 178 15.78 -29.40 0.00
C PHE A 178 15.84 -27.89 -0.26
N GLY A 179 14.79 -27.18 0.13
CA GLY A 179 14.64 -25.76 -0.02
C GLY A 179 14.12 -25.28 -1.38
N SER A 180 13.64 -26.19 -2.23
CA SER A 180 12.88 -25.85 -3.43
C SER A 180 11.48 -25.35 -3.06
N THR A 181 10.93 -24.41 -3.83
CA THR A 181 9.57 -23.90 -3.61
C THR A 181 8.64 -24.41 -4.69
N GLU A 182 7.56 -25.06 -4.28
CA GLU A 182 6.44 -25.42 -5.14
C GLU A 182 5.34 -24.37 -5.02
N LEU A 183 4.74 -24.00 -6.16
CA LEU A 183 3.65 -23.04 -6.26
C LEU A 183 2.43 -23.73 -6.89
N TYR A 184 1.32 -23.80 -6.15
CA TYR A 184 0.10 -24.49 -6.60
C TYR A 184 -1.17 -23.73 -6.24
N SER A 185 -2.21 -23.90 -7.06
CA SER A 185 -3.50 -23.24 -6.84
C SER A 185 -4.39 -24.05 -5.89
N LEU A 186 -5.15 -23.36 -5.03
CA LEU A 186 -6.18 -23.99 -4.20
C LEU A 186 -7.25 -24.72 -5.04
N ALA A 187 -7.45 -24.32 -6.30
CA ALA A 187 -8.35 -25.00 -7.23
C ALA A 187 -7.93 -26.44 -7.59
N GLN A 188 -6.66 -26.81 -7.37
CA GLN A 188 -6.17 -28.16 -7.66
C GLN A 188 -6.66 -29.19 -6.62
N PHE A 189 -7.15 -28.76 -5.46
CA PHE A 189 -7.69 -29.63 -4.43
C PHE A 189 -9.12 -30.07 -4.75
N LYS A 190 -9.33 -31.37 -4.91
CA LYS A 190 -10.64 -31.96 -5.28
C LYS A 190 -11.74 -31.78 -4.22
N ASN A 191 -11.37 -31.69 -2.94
CA ASN A 191 -12.30 -31.69 -1.79
C ASN A 191 -12.42 -30.34 -1.07
N VAL A 192 -12.38 -29.24 -1.83
CA VAL A 192 -12.60 -27.88 -1.29
C VAL A 192 -13.99 -27.40 -1.66
N ARG A 193 -14.90 -27.24 -0.69
CA ARG A 193 -16.24 -26.71 -0.99
C ARG A 193 -16.15 -25.20 -1.22
N LYS A 194 -17.11 -24.64 -1.97
CA LYS A 194 -17.13 -23.19 -2.25
C LYS A 194 -17.37 -22.33 -1.01
N ASP A 195 -18.03 -22.89 -0.01
CA ASP A 195 -18.43 -22.29 1.26
C ASP A 195 -17.53 -22.74 2.43
N GLU A 196 -16.44 -23.47 2.15
CA GLU A 196 -15.50 -23.89 3.18
C GLU A 196 -14.71 -22.69 3.71
N ASP A 197 -14.46 -22.69 5.02
CA ASP A 197 -13.61 -21.70 5.67
C ASP A 197 -12.13 -21.97 5.29
N PHE A 198 -11.64 -21.27 4.26
CA PHE A 198 -10.31 -21.49 3.70
C PHE A 198 -9.21 -21.18 4.73
N GLU A 199 -9.33 -20.08 5.47
CA GLU A 199 -8.40 -19.70 6.53
C GLU A 199 -8.27 -20.80 7.59
N LYS A 200 -9.39 -21.24 8.16
CA LYS A 200 -9.38 -22.29 9.19
C LYS A 200 -8.72 -23.57 8.69
N LYS A 201 -8.96 -23.93 7.43
CA LYS A 201 -8.40 -25.15 6.83
C LYS A 201 -6.93 -25.02 6.47
N TYR A 202 -6.51 -23.85 6.03
CA TYR A 202 -5.11 -23.51 5.85
C TYR A 202 -4.36 -23.63 7.18
N ILE A 203 -4.83 -23.00 8.25
CA ILE A 203 -4.21 -23.07 9.59
C ILE A 203 -4.13 -24.51 10.12
N GLN A 204 -5.12 -25.35 9.79
CA GLN A 204 -5.13 -26.79 10.12
C GLN A 204 -4.16 -27.63 9.27
N GLY A 205 -3.45 -27.03 8.31
CA GLY A 205 -2.51 -27.71 7.41
C GLY A 205 -3.18 -28.49 6.26
N LYS A 206 -4.49 -28.34 6.03
CA LYS A 206 -5.21 -29.09 4.98
C LYS A 206 -4.65 -28.82 3.58
N TYR A 207 -4.13 -27.62 3.37
CA TYR A 207 -3.65 -27.16 2.06
C TYR A 207 -2.12 -27.09 1.98
N GLY A 208 -1.38 -27.63 2.95
CA GLY A 208 0.07 -27.42 3.03
C GLY A 208 0.43 -25.96 3.29
N ALA A 209 1.64 -25.55 2.88
CA ALA A 209 2.14 -24.18 2.91
C ALA A 209 2.13 -23.49 4.30
N VAL A 210 1.98 -24.26 5.38
CA VAL A 210 2.10 -23.77 6.76
C VAL A 210 3.48 -24.10 7.34
N PRO A 211 4.08 -23.22 8.15
CA PRO A 211 5.37 -23.48 8.77
C PRO A 211 5.27 -24.57 9.85
N TYR A 212 6.13 -25.58 9.77
CA TYR A 212 6.32 -26.57 10.84
C TYR A 212 7.39 -26.08 11.81
N LEU A 213 6.93 -25.43 12.88
CA LEU A 213 7.82 -24.96 13.95
C LEU A 213 8.23 -26.15 14.82
N LYS A 214 9.54 -26.31 15.02
CA LYS A 214 10.08 -27.23 16.03
C LYS A 214 10.16 -26.50 17.36
N ASP A 215 10.02 -27.24 18.45
CA ASP A 215 10.24 -26.69 19.78
C ASP A 215 11.66 -26.13 19.87
N PHE A 216 11.77 -24.91 20.38
CA PHE A 216 13.03 -24.25 20.58
C PHE A 216 13.64 -24.75 21.91
N GLU A 217 14.68 -25.56 21.81
CA GLU A 217 15.42 -26.08 22.96
C GLU A 217 16.75 -25.31 23.10
N ILE A 218 16.98 -24.73 24.28
CA ILE A 218 18.30 -24.24 24.68
C ILE A 218 18.94 -25.33 25.54
N GLU A 219 19.96 -26.01 25.02
CA GLU A 219 20.88 -26.74 25.88
C GLU A 219 21.64 -25.72 26.74
N SER A 220 21.54 -25.87 28.06
CA SER A 220 21.99 -24.96 29.12
C SER A 220 23.21 -24.08 28.77
N LEU A 221 23.04 -22.76 28.95
CA LEU A 221 24.12 -21.76 29.04
C LEU A 221 25.15 -22.10 30.14
#